data_AF-A0A3D0LTS5-F1
#
_entry.id   AF-A0A3D0LTS5-F1
#
_cell.length_a   1.000
_cell.length_b   1.000
_cell.length_c   1.000
_cell.angle_alpha   90.00
_cell.angle_beta   90.00
_cell.angle_gamma   90.00
#
_symmetry.space_group_name_H-M   'P 1'
#
loop_
_entity.id
_entity.type
_entity.pdbx_description
1 polymer ?
#
loop_
_entity_poly.entity_id
_entity_poly.type
_entity_poly.pdbx_seq_one_letter_code
_entity_poly.pdbx_strand_id
1 'polypeptide(L)'
;MNLPSSVDRPLSAQRSPLLVWAAGSILLALAYAGIGRLALLLAVPPGYATAVFPSAGVALAALLIWGYRYGFGVLLGSYALNVWVALAQGAAPLHTWGVPLGVALGAALQALAGAALIRRWVGYPAPLLNGRDVLRFLLLGAFVSALISPSVGVTVLWLAGV
;
A
#
# COMPACT_ATOMS: atom_id res chain seq x y z
N MET A 1 -2.36 -50.57 33.27
CA MET A 1 -2.99 -50.15 32.00
C MET A 1 -2.27 -48.89 31.57
N ASN A 2 -1.26 -49.04 30.71
CA ASN A 2 -0.30 -47.97 30.38
C ASN A 2 -0.89 -47.01 29.35
N LEU A 3 -0.74 -45.72 29.61
CA LEU A 3 -1.15 -44.60 28.76
C LEU A 3 -0.30 -44.57 27.47
N PRO A 4 -0.88 -44.35 26.27
CA PRO A 4 -0.11 -43.89 25.14
C PRO A 4 0.17 -42.38 25.25
N SER A 5 1.46 -42.14 25.47
CA SER A 5 2.29 -40.95 25.37
C SER A 5 1.88 -39.87 24.36
N SER A 6 2.14 -38.63 24.76
CA SER A 6 2.08 -37.34 24.05
C SER A 6 3.03 -37.22 22.84
N VAL A 7 3.02 -38.23 21.97
CA VAL A 7 3.93 -38.38 20.83
C VAL A 7 3.38 -37.58 19.64
N ASP A 8 4.20 -36.63 19.21
CA ASP A 8 4.21 -35.98 17.89
C ASP A 8 3.12 -34.96 17.55
N ARG A 9 3.17 -33.80 18.21
CA ARG A 9 2.82 -32.55 17.50
C ARG A 9 4.07 -32.08 16.76
N PRO A 10 4.09 -32.05 15.42
CA PRO A 10 5.23 -31.49 14.71
C PRO A 10 5.44 -30.04 15.16
N LEU A 11 6.67 -29.71 15.57
CA LEU A 11 7.11 -28.34 15.89
C LEU A 11 7.19 -27.45 14.63
N SER A 12 6.76 -27.95 13.47
CA SER A 12 6.73 -27.21 12.22
C SER A 12 5.45 -26.36 12.15
N ALA A 13 5.66 -25.06 11.98
CA ALA A 13 4.66 -24.04 11.66
C ALA A 13 3.89 -23.39 12.81
N GLN A 14 4.45 -23.33 14.02
CA GLN A 14 4.16 -22.19 14.91
C GLN A 14 4.97 -20.97 14.42
N ARG A 15 4.79 -20.55 13.15
CA ARG A 15 5.35 -19.27 12.70
C ARG A 15 4.74 -18.19 13.57
N SER A 16 5.57 -17.51 14.36
CA SER A 16 5.07 -16.46 15.24
C SER A 16 4.28 -15.44 14.38
N PRO A 17 3.07 -15.03 14.80
CA PRO A 17 2.20 -14.17 14.00
C PRO A 17 2.90 -12.86 13.61
N LEU A 18 3.90 -12.44 14.39
CA LEU A 18 4.78 -11.30 14.11
C LEU A 18 5.72 -11.52 12.92
N LEU A 19 6.32 -12.71 12.76
CA LEU A 19 7.20 -13.00 11.62
C LEU A 19 6.43 -13.05 10.31
N VAL A 20 5.22 -13.63 10.32
CA VAL A 20 4.35 -13.65 9.13
C VAL A 20 3.92 -12.24 8.76
N TRP A 21 3.57 -11.42 9.75
CA TRP A 21 3.22 -10.02 9.54
C TRP A 21 4.39 -9.19 9.00
N ALA A 22 5.58 -9.33 9.58
CA ALA A 22 6.77 -8.62 9.15
C ALA A 22 7.17 -9.02 7.72
N ALA A 23 7.21 -10.33 7.44
CA ALA A 23 7.52 -10.84 6.10
C ALA A 23 6.50 -10.36 5.06
N GLY A 24 5.20 -10.39 5.37
CA GLY A 24 4.16 -9.89 4.48
C GLY A 24 4.23 -8.37 4.26
N SER A 25 4.61 -7.60 5.27
CA SER A 25 4.81 -6.15 5.15
C SER A 25 6.03 -5.80 4.29
N ILE A 26 7.13 -6.55 4.44
CA ILE A 26 8.34 -6.40 3.61
C ILE A 26 8.02 -6.77 2.16
N LEU A 27 7.33 -7.89 1.94
CA LEU A 27 6.98 -8.34 0.59
C LEU A 27 6.05 -7.33 -0.11
N LEU A 28 5.08 -6.77 0.62
CA LEU A 28 4.22 -5.70 0.12
C LEU A 28 5.01 -4.44 -0.21
N ALA A 29 5.94 -4.04 0.66
CA ALA A 29 6.79 -2.87 0.41
C ALA A 29 7.64 -3.06 -0.85
N LEU A 30 8.24 -4.24 -1.04
CA LEU A 30 9.03 -4.58 -2.23
C LEU A 30 8.17 -4.61 -3.49
N ALA A 31 6.99 -5.22 -3.44
CA ALA A 31 6.06 -5.25 -4.57
C ALA A 31 5.60 -3.84 -4.94
N TYR A 32 5.26 -3.02 -3.94
CA TYR A 32 4.87 -1.63 -4.14
C TYR A 32 5.98 -0.81 -4.79
N ALA A 33 7.20 -0.89 -4.25
CA ALA A 33 8.35 -0.15 -4.76
C ALA A 33 8.76 -0.62 -6.16
N GLY A 34 8.79 -1.93 -6.40
CA GLY A 34 9.14 -2.52 -7.70
C GLY A 34 8.16 -2.13 -8.81
N ILE A 35 6.86 -2.29 -8.54
CA ILE A 35 5.80 -1.93 -9.50
C ILE A 35 5.74 -0.41 -9.68
N GLY A 36 5.91 0.36 -8.62
CA GLY A 36 5.98 1.83 -8.69
C GLY A 36 7.15 2.30 -9.55
N ARG A 37 8.32 1.66 -9.44
CA ARG A 37 9.47 1.97 -10.29
C ARG A 37 9.21 1.63 -11.76
N LEU A 38 8.62 0.46 -12.04
CA LEU A 38 8.24 0.10 -13.42
C LEU A 38 7.22 1.09 -14.01
N ALA A 39 6.25 1.53 -13.21
CA ALA A 39 5.28 2.54 -13.62
C ALA A 39 5.98 3.88 -13.94
N LEU A 40 6.95 4.29 -13.12
CA LEU A 40 7.74 5.51 -13.35
C LEU A 40 8.64 5.41 -14.58
N LEU A 41 9.14 4.23 -14.93
CA LEU A 41 9.89 4.00 -16.19
C LEU A 41 8.99 4.12 -17.44
N LEU A 42 7.68 3.92 -17.28
CA LEU A 42 6.67 4.11 -18.32
C LEU A 42 6.11 5.55 -18.34
N ALA A 43 6.56 6.44 -17.44
CA ALA A 43 6.13 7.83 -17.41
C ALA A 43 6.77 8.63 -18.56
N VAL A 44 5.93 9.29 -19.37
CA VAL A 44 6.39 10.24 -20.38
C VAL A 44 6.95 11.49 -19.68
N PRO A 45 8.09 12.08 -20.12
CA PRO A 45 8.63 13.31 -19.53
C PRO A 45 7.59 14.43 -19.51
N PRO A 46 7.38 15.17 -18.39
CA PRO A 46 8.24 15.28 -17.21
C PRO A 46 7.76 14.41 -16.03
N GLY A 47 7.96 13.09 -16.12
CA GLY A 47 8.52 12.20 -15.07
C GLY A 47 7.96 12.12 -13.64
N TYR A 48 7.00 12.96 -13.23
CA TYR A 48 6.53 13.03 -11.84
C TYR A 48 5.20 12.30 -11.60
N ALA A 49 4.41 12.08 -12.65
CA ALA A 49 3.09 11.47 -12.53
C ALA A 49 2.90 10.43 -13.63
N THR A 50 2.68 9.18 -13.22
CA THR A 50 2.22 8.13 -14.14
C THR A 50 0.71 8.24 -14.23
N ALA A 51 0.14 8.18 -15.44
CA ALA A 51 -1.32 8.21 -15.61
C ALA A 51 -2.01 7.02 -14.92
N VAL A 52 -1.27 5.92 -14.74
CA VAL A 52 -1.71 4.73 -14.02
C VAL A 52 -0.62 4.35 -13.02
N PHE A 53 -0.95 4.23 -11.74
CA PHE A 53 -0.01 3.83 -10.68
C PHE A 53 -0.41 2.46 -10.10
N PRO A 54 0.00 1.35 -10.74
CA PRO A 54 -0.46 0.00 -10.38
C PRO A 54 -0.06 -0.43 -8.96
N SER A 55 0.98 0.15 -8.37
CA SER A 55 1.39 -0.09 -6.99
C SER A 55 0.31 0.29 -5.97
N ALA A 56 -0.48 1.33 -6.22
CA ALA A 56 -1.62 1.69 -5.39
C ALA A 56 -2.71 0.60 -5.41
N GLY A 57 -2.93 -0.04 -6.58
CA GLY A 57 -3.81 -1.19 -6.72
C GLY A 57 -3.31 -2.41 -5.94
N VAL A 58 -2.01 -2.68 -5.95
CA VAL A 58 -1.39 -3.76 -5.15
C VAL A 58 -1.52 -3.49 -3.66
N ALA A 59 -1.31 -2.25 -3.20
CA ALA A 59 -1.53 -1.86 -1.81
C ALA A 59 -2.98 -2.12 -1.37
N LEU A 60 -3.95 -1.70 -2.17
CA LEU A 60 -5.38 -1.90 -1.92
C LEU A 60 -5.72 -3.40 -1.86
N ALA A 61 -5.27 -4.18 -2.85
CA ALA A 61 -5.51 -5.62 -2.90
C ALA A 61 -4.90 -6.34 -1.69
N ALA A 62 -3.66 -6.02 -1.32
CA ALA A 62 -2.99 -6.61 -0.16
C ALA A 62 -3.70 -6.26 1.16
N LEU A 63 -4.20 -5.03 1.31
CA LEU A 63 -5.00 -4.64 2.48
C LEU A 63 -6.36 -5.34 2.53
N LEU A 64 -6.96 -5.63 1.39
CA LEU A 64 -8.20 -6.40 1.33
C LEU A 64 -7.98 -7.88 1.66
N ILE A 65 -6.94 -8.50 1.11
CA ILE A 65 -6.65 -9.93 1.30
C ILE A 65 -6.03 -10.20 2.68
N TRP A 66 -5.00 -9.44 3.07
CA TRP A 66 -4.23 -9.67 4.28
C TRP A 66 -4.65 -8.79 5.47
N GLY A 67 -5.43 -7.74 5.23
CA GLY A 67 -6.04 -6.89 6.26
C GLY A 67 -5.28 -5.58 6.54
N TYR A 68 -5.90 -4.69 7.32
CA TYR A 68 -5.41 -3.32 7.57
C TYR A 68 -4.03 -3.23 8.21
N ARG A 69 -3.60 -4.27 8.93
CA ARG A 69 -2.28 -4.33 9.61
C ARG A 69 -1.10 -4.22 8.65
N TYR A 70 -1.29 -4.47 7.35
CA TYR A 70 -0.25 -4.36 6.34
C TYR A 70 -0.12 -2.94 5.76
N GLY A 71 -0.91 -1.98 6.24
CA GLY A 71 -0.82 -0.56 5.85
C GLY A 71 0.57 0.03 6.11
N PHE A 72 1.28 -0.46 7.13
CA PHE A 72 2.66 -0.07 7.39
C PHE A 72 3.62 -0.49 6.25
N GLY A 73 3.37 -1.62 5.60
CA GLY A 73 4.13 -2.05 4.41
C GLY A 73 3.93 -1.10 3.23
N VAL A 74 2.71 -0.56 3.06
CA VAL A 74 2.42 0.47 2.03
C VAL A 74 3.17 1.76 2.34
N LEU A 75 3.16 2.20 3.60
CA LEU A 75 3.90 3.38 4.04
C LEU A 75 5.41 3.21 3.79
N LEU A 76 6.00 2.10 4.20
CA LEU A 76 7.42 1.82 3.99
C LEU A 76 7.78 1.74 2.49
N GLY A 77 7.00 1.02 1.70
CA GLY A 77 7.24 0.88 0.26
C GLY A 77 7.13 2.20 -0.48
N SER A 78 6.12 3.01 -0.15
CA SER A 78 5.93 4.35 -0.72
C SER A 78 7.04 5.30 -0.28
N TYR A 79 7.43 5.29 0.99
CA TYR A 79 8.50 6.14 1.49
C TYR A 79 9.83 5.81 0.82
N ALA A 80 10.22 4.52 0.79
CA ALA A 80 11.46 4.08 0.18
C ALA A 80 11.53 4.44 -1.32
N LEU A 81 10.43 4.26 -2.06
CA LEU A 81 10.35 4.64 -3.46
C LEU A 81 10.53 6.15 -3.65
N ASN A 82 9.83 6.97 -2.87
CA ASN A 82 9.88 8.43 -3.01
C ASN A 82 11.24 9.01 -2.57
N VAL A 83 11.84 8.48 -1.51
CA VAL A 83 13.21 8.84 -1.09
C VAL A 83 14.21 8.47 -2.18
N TRP A 84 14.10 7.28 -2.76
CA TRP A 84 14.98 6.85 -3.86
C TRP A 84 14.90 7.79 -5.06
N VAL A 85 13.68 8.20 -5.45
CA VAL A 85 13.46 9.15 -6.55
C VAL A 85 14.05 10.52 -6.21
N ALA A 86 13.84 11.03 -5.00
CA ALA A 86 14.39 12.32 -4.56
C ALA A 86 15.93 12.33 -4.54
N LEU A 87 16.55 11.24 -4.05
CA LEU A 87 18.00 11.07 -4.06
C LEU A 87 18.57 11.00 -5.48
N ALA A 88 17.92 10.25 -6.38
CA ALA A 88 18.34 10.12 -7.78
C ALA A 88 18.30 11.46 -8.54
N GLN A 89 17.50 12.42 -8.08
CA GLN A 89 17.35 13.75 -8.66
C GLN A 89 18.22 14.82 -7.97
N GLY A 90 18.98 14.46 -6.92
CA GLY A 90 19.81 15.42 -6.18
C GLY A 90 19.01 16.46 -5.39
N ALA A 91 17.81 16.10 -4.91
CA ALA A 91 16.91 17.03 -4.23
C ALA A 91 17.43 17.49 -2.85
N ALA A 92 17.03 18.70 -2.43
CA ALA A 92 17.37 19.27 -1.12
C ALA A 92 16.84 18.40 0.05
N PRO A 93 17.43 18.47 1.26
CA PRO A 93 17.10 17.58 2.38
C PRO A 93 15.60 17.52 2.72
N LEU A 94 14.90 18.65 2.70
CA LEU A 94 13.46 18.71 2.98
C LEU A 94 12.63 17.92 1.95
N HIS A 95 13.03 17.99 0.67
CA HIS A 95 12.40 17.25 -0.43
C HIS A 95 12.82 15.78 -0.48
N THR A 96 13.94 15.44 0.15
CA THR A 96 14.46 14.07 0.23
C THR A 96 13.84 13.28 1.37
N TRP A 97 13.46 13.93 2.47
CA TRP A 97 12.98 13.23 3.67
C TRP A 97 11.54 13.62 4.06
N GLY A 98 11.22 14.92 4.08
CA GLY A 98 9.92 15.42 4.56
C GLY A 98 8.78 15.17 3.58
N VAL A 99 8.98 15.55 2.31
CA VAL A 99 7.96 15.37 1.26
C VAL A 99 7.63 13.88 1.03
N PRO A 100 8.60 12.96 0.92
CA PRO A 100 8.32 11.52 0.78
C PRO A 100 7.52 10.92 1.93
N LEU A 101 7.74 11.40 3.16
CA LEU A 101 6.99 10.97 4.34
C LEU A 101 5.52 11.38 4.22
N GLY A 102 5.24 12.63 3.85
CA GLY A 102 3.87 13.12 3.63
C GLY A 102 3.16 12.34 2.51
N VAL A 103 3.84 12.10 1.40
CA VAL A 103 3.32 11.30 0.27
C VAL A 103 3.06 9.86 0.70
N ALA A 104 3.97 9.24 1.45
CA ALA A 104 3.80 7.88 1.96
C ALA A 104 2.63 7.74 2.93
N LEU A 105 2.41 8.75 3.80
CA LEU A 105 1.25 8.81 4.67
C LEU A 105 -0.05 8.93 3.86
N GLY A 106 -0.09 9.81 2.85
CA GLY A 106 -1.22 9.95 1.94
C GLY A 106 -1.56 8.64 1.21
N ALA A 107 -0.54 7.95 0.69
CA ALA A 107 -0.71 6.65 0.02
C ALA A 107 -1.23 5.55 0.96
N ALA A 108 -0.71 5.48 2.19
CA ALA A 108 -1.17 4.53 3.18
C ALA A 108 -2.63 4.80 3.60
N LEU A 109 -2.98 6.08 3.84
CA LEU A 109 -4.34 6.49 4.17
C LEU A 109 -5.33 6.20 3.03
N GLN A 110 -4.95 6.50 1.78
CA GLN A 110 -5.73 6.16 0.60
C GLN A 110 -6.00 4.65 0.54
N ALA A 111 -4.97 3.83 0.71
CA ALA A 111 -5.11 2.38 0.61
C ALA A 111 -5.97 1.81 1.74
N LEU A 112 -5.82 2.33 2.97
CA LEU A 112 -6.65 1.96 4.12
C LEU A 112 -8.12 2.36 3.94
N ALA A 113 -8.36 3.61 3.52
CA ALA A 113 -9.70 4.13 3.28
C ALA A 113 -10.40 3.38 2.14
N GLY A 114 -9.69 3.12 1.03
CA GLY A 114 -10.20 2.32 -0.08
C GLY A 114 -10.59 0.91 0.37
N ALA A 115 -9.72 0.25 1.16
CA ALA A 115 -10.02 -1.08 1.70
C ALA A 115 -11.22 -1.06 2.66
N ALA A 116 -11.35 -0.02 3.49
CA ALA A 116 -12.47 0.15 4.41
C ALA A 116 -13.80 0.42 3.69
N LEU A 117 -13.78 1.29 2.67
CA LEU A 117 -14.94 1.58 1.84
C LEU A 117 -15.40 0.34 1.07
N ILE A 118 -14.49 -0.42 0.46
CA ILE A 118 -14.84 -1.65 -0.25
C ILE A 118 -15.43 -2.68 0.71
N ARG A 119 -14.79 -2.92 1.86
CA ARG A 119 -15.30 -3.87 2.86
C ARG A 119 -16.68 -3.48 3.39
N ARG A 120 -16.95 -2.18 3.53
CA ARG A 120 -18.21 -1.66 4.06
C ARG A 120 -19.36 -1.68 3.03
N TRP A 121 -19.09 -1.31 1.78
CA TRP A 121 -20.14 -1.05 0.78
C TRP A 121 -20.26 -2.12 -0.31
N VAL A 122 -19.18 -2.85 -0.59
CA VAL A 122 -19.17 -3.97 -1.56
C VAL A 122 -19.19 -5.32 -0.82
N GLY A 123 -18.61 -5.36 0.38
CA GLY A 123 -18.39 -6.61 1.12
C GLY A 123 -17.11 -7.32 0.64
N TYR A 124 -16.52 -8.16 1.48
CA TYR A 124 -15.36 -8.98 1.12
C TYR A 124 -15.51 -10.41 1.66
N PRO A 125 -15.26 -11.47 0.87
CA PRO A 125 -14.75 -11.45 -0.52
C PRO A 125 -15.81 -10.94 -1.50
N ALA A 126 -15.49 -9.88 -2.25
CA ALA A 126 -16.35 -9.36 -3.30
C ALA A 126 -16.23 -10.28 -4.51
N PRO A 127 -17.27 -11.01 -4.92
CA PRO A 127 -17.25 -11.67 -6.21
C PRO A 127 -17.34 -10.55 -7.24
N LEU A 128 -16.24 -10.21 -7.93
CA LEU A 128 -16.25 -9.25 -9.05
C LEU A 128 -17.00 -9.82 -10.29
N LEU A 129 -18.03 -10.63 -10.06
CA LEU A 129 -18.81 -11.35 -11.06
C LEU A 129 -19.88 -10.45 -11.71
N ASN A 130 -20.28 -9.36 -11.03
CA ASN A 130 -21.26 -8.41 -11.52
C ASN A 130 -20.60 -7.06 -11.84
N GLY A 131 -20.90 -6.47 -13.00
CA GLY A 131 -20.36 -5.16 -13.41
C GLY A 131 -20.62 -4.03 -12.41
N ARG A 132 -21.69 -4.11 -11.62
CA ARG A 132 -22.01 -3.16 -10.55
C ARG A 132 -21.00 -3.20 -9.40
N ASP A 133 -20.49 -4.38 -9.06
CA ASP A 133 -19.52 -4.55 -7.97
C ASP A 133 -18.11 -4.17 -8.44
N VAL A 134 -17.79 -4.42 -9.72
CA VAL A 134 -16.59 -3.85 -10.38
C VAL A 134 -16.64 -2.33 -10.38
N LEU A 135 -17.78 -1.73 -10.77
CA LEU A 135 -17.93 -0.28 -10.83
C LEU A 135 -17.81 0.36 -9.44
N ARG A 136 -18.42 -0.24 -8.41
CA ARG A 136 -18.28 0.22 -7.02
C ARG A 136 -16.87 0.06 -6.49
N PHE A 137 -16.19 -1.05 -6.83
CA PHE A 137 -14.80 -1.26 -6.48
C PHE A 137 -13.90 -0.19 -7.10
N LEU A 138 -14.09 0.15 -8.37
CA LEU A 138 -13.36 1.22 -9.05
C LEU A 138 -13.70 2.60 -8.47
N LEU A 139 -14.99 2.92 -8.30
CA LEU A 139 -15.42 4.21 -7.77
C LEU A 139 -14.94 4.42 -6.33
N LEU A 140 -15.14 3.46 -5.43
CA LEU A 140 -14.81 3.62 -4.02
C LEU A 140 -13.32 3.38 -3.74
N GLY A 141 -12.77 2.32 -4.34
CA GLY A 141 -11.41 1.87 -4.10
C GLY A 141 -10.35 2.63 -4.88
N ALA A 142 -10.66 3.08 -6.11
CA ALA A 142 -9.71 3.79 -6.96
C ALA A 142 -10.01 5.30 -7.03
N PHE A 143 -11.26 5.74 -7.17
CA PHE A 143 -11.56 7.16 -7.36
C PHE A 143 -11.69 7.92 -6.04
N VAL A 144 -12.61 7.53 -5.15
CA VAL A 144 -12.86 8.22 -3.87
C VAL A 144 -11.65 8.15 -2.94
N SER A 145 -11.00 6.99 -2.86
CA SER A 145 -9.80 6.84 -2.05
C SER A 145 -8.64 7.71 -2.58
N ALA A 146 -8.52 7.85 -3.91
CA ALA A 146 -7.48 8.66 -4.54
C ALA A 146 -7.66 10.16 -4.36
N LEU A 147 -8.82 10.64 -3.87
CA LEU A 147 -9.00 12.04 -3.49
C LEU A 147 -8.32 12.39 -2.15
N ILE A 148 -8.05 11.38 -1.32
CA ILE A 148 -7.41 11.57 0.00
C ILE A 148 -5.94 11.97 -0.19
N SER A 149 -5.24 11.30 -1.11
CA SER A 149 -3.81 11.56 -1.36
C SER A 149 -3.49 13.00 -1.82
N PRO A 150 -4.19 13.62 -2.80
CA PRO A 150 -3.99 15.01 -3.16
C PRO A 150 -4.46 15.98 -2.07
N SER A 151 -5.50 15.65 -1.30
CA SER A 151 -5.91 16.48 -0.15
C SER A 151 -4.79 16.57 0.90
N VAL A 152 -4.15 15.44 1.21
CA VAL A 152 -3.00 15.38 2.11
C VAL A 152 -1.77 16.05 1.46
N GLY A 153 -1.49 15.76 0.19
CA GLY A 153 -0.36 16.31 -0.55
C GLY A 153 -0.39 17.84 -0.64
N VAL A 154 -1.53 18.42 -0.98
CA VAL A 154 -1.72 19.89 -1.04
C VAL A 154 -1.57 20.51 0.35
N THR A 155 -2.10 19.87 1.40
CA THR A 155 -1.94 20.35 2.78
C THR A 155 -0.49 20.35 3.21
N VAL A 156 0.27 19.30 2.88
CA VAL A 156 1.71 19.19 3.21
C VAL A 156 2.53 20.23 2.42
N LEU A 157 2.24 20.42 1.13
CA LEU A 157 2.90 21.44 0.30
C LEU A 157 2.62 22.86 0.81
N TRP A 158 1.37 23.15 1.15
CA TRP A 158 0.97 24.44 1.70
C TRP A 158 1.63 24.72 3.06
N LEU A 159 1.71 23.72 3.95
CA LEU A 159 2.45 23.82 5.21
C LEU A 159 3.97 23.95 5.02
N ALA A 160 4.50 23.41 3.91
CA ALA A 160 5.91 23.56 3.54
C ALA A 160 6.23 24.91 2.89
N GLY A 161 5.22 25.78 2.67
CA GLY A 161 5.40 27.13 2.15
C GLY A 161 5.59 27.20 0.63
N VAL A 162 5.09 26.21 -0.10
CA VAL A 162 5.00 26.19 -1.57
C VAL A 162 3.60 26.62 -1.98
#